data_AF-A0A202DFU9-F1
#
_entry.id   AF-A0A202DFU9-F1
#
_cell.length_a   1.000
_cell.length_b   1.000
_cell.length_c   1.000
_cell.angle_alpha   90.00
_cell.angle_beta   90.00
_cell.angle_gamma   90.00
#
_symmetry.space_group_name_H-M   'P 1'
#
loop_
_entity.id
_entity.type
_entity.pdbx_description
1 polymer ?
#
loop_
_entity_poly.entity_id
_entity_poly.type
_entity_poly.pdbx_seq_one_letter_code
_entity_poly.pdbx_strand_id
1 'polypeptide(L)'
;MRTSAKISIAGGILIIGSLVLGVGGTIMEMIELFNTTAETGEAANLAEGISKSLLSTVVGLSMATVGLGLVGGGLIALFTGKGSIDE
;
A
#
# COMPACT_ATOMS: atom_id res chain seq x y z
N MET A 1 6.29 25.29 -4.69
CA MET A 1 6.47 23.88 -5.13
C MET A 1 5.55 23.60 -6.31
N ARG A 2 6.08 23.11 -7.44
CA ARG A 2 5.28 22.77 -8.64
C ARG A 2 4.26 21.69 -8.30
N THR A 3 3.05 21.78 -8.86
CA THR A 3 1.94 20.83 -8.60
C THR A 3 2.33 19.38 -8.90
N SER A 4 3.14 19.15 -9.93
CA SER A 4 3.65 17.83 -10.29
C SER A 4 4.58 17.21 -9.22
N ALA A 5 5.38 18.03 -8.53
CA ALA A 5 6.17 17.55 -7.38
C ALA A 5 5.29 17.17 -6.18
N LYS A 6 4.20 17.92 -5.94
CA LYS A 6 3.20 17.58 -4.90
C LYS A 6 2.56 16.22 -5.18
N ILE A 7 2.17 15.97 -6.44
CA ILE A 7 1.54 14.71 -6.87
C ILE A 7 2.51 13.53 -6.70
N SER A 8 3.77 13.70 -7.07
CA SER A 8 4.78 12.64 -6.90
C SER A 8 5.03 12.32 -5.42
N ILE A 9 5.08 13.32 -4.55
CA ILE A 9 5.25 13.12 -3.11
C ILE A 9 4.03 12.40 -2.51
N ALA A 10 2.81 12.84 -2.88
CA ALA A 10 1.58 12.19 -2.45
C ALA A 10 1.51 10.71 -2.89
N GLY A 11 1.93 10.42 -4.13
CA GLY A 11 2.07 9.06 -4.64
C GLY A 11 3.05 8.22 -3.82
N GLY A 12 4.22 8.78 -3.46
CA GLY A 12 5.20 8.10 -2.62
C GLY A 12 4.69 7.77 -1.21
N ILE A 13 3.99 8.73 -0.58
CA ILE A 13 3.34 8.50 0.72
C ILE A 13 2.28 7.41 0.61
N LEU A 14 1.49 7.43 -0.47
CA LEU A 14 0.49 6.39 -0.74
C LEU A 14 1.14 5.01 -0.84
N ILE A 15 2.26 4.86 -1.56
CA ILE A 15 2.98 3.58 -1.67
C ILE A 15 3.41 3.08 -0.30
N ILE A 16 4.15 3.90 0.46
CA ILE A 16 4.71 3.48 1.75
C ILE A 16 3.58 3.18 2.74
N GLY A 17 2.59 4.07 2.85
CA GLY A 17 1.47 3.91 3.77
C GLY A 17 0.64 2.67 3.46
N SER A 18 0.33 2.42 2.18
CA SER A 18 -0.46 1.25 1.79
C SER A 18 0.27 -0.07 1.95
N LEU A 19 1.59 -0.12 1.71
CA LEU A 19 2.38 -1.32 1.98
C LEU A 19 2.50 -1.61 3.47
N VAL A 20 2.77 -0.59 4.29
CA VAL A 20 2.85 -0.75 5.74
C VAL A 20 1.52 -1.19 6.33
N LEU A 21 0.41 -0.59 5.91
CA LEU A 21 -0.92 -0.96 6.42
C LEU A 21 -1.36 -2.34 5.90
N GLY A 22 -1.15 -2.64 4.62
CA GLY A 22 -1.54 -3.93 4.04
C GLY A 22 -0.73 -5.09 4.61
N VAL A 23 0.60 -5.04 4.48
CA VAL A 23 1.49 -6.11 4.95
C VAL A 23 1.54 -6.14 6.48
N GLY A 24 1.67 -4.99 7.13
CA GLY A 24 1.73 -4.90 8.59
C GLY A 24 0.43 -5.34 9.25
N GLY A 25 -0.73 -4.95 8.71
CA GLY A 25 -2.04 -5.40 9.19
C GLY A 25 -2.20 -6.91 9.05
N THR A 26 -1.76 -7.47 7.92
CA THR A 26 -1.79 -8.93 7.67
C THR A 26 -0.96 -9.69 8.70
N ILE A 27 0.26 -9.22 8.98
CA ILE A 27 1.14 -9.86 9.98
C ILE A 27 0.51 -9.81 11.37
N MET A 28 -0.05 -8.67 11.78
CA MET A 28 -0.69 -8.53 13.08
C MET A 28 -1.88 -9.47 13.23
N GLU A 29 -2.79 -9.51 12.24
CA GLU A 29 -3.94 -10.41 12.27
C GLU A 29 -3.52 -11.88 12.32
N MET A 30 -2.50 -12.27 11.55
CA MET A 30 -1.99 -13.65 11.58
C MET A 30 -1.39 -14.01 12.94
N ILE A 31 -0.63 -13.11 13.58
CA ILE A 31 -0.08 -13.35 14.92
C ILE A 31 -1.22 -13.58 15.93
N GLU A 32 -2.25 -12.73 15.89
CA GLU A 32 -3.41 -12.87 16.77
C GLU A 32 -4.13 -14.20 16.55
N LEU A 33 -4.40 -14.57 15.29
CA LEU A 33 -5.01 -15.85 14.91
C LEU A 33 -4.22 -17.07 15.40
N PHE A 34 -2.89 -17.06 15.24
CA PHE A 34 -2.06 -18.15 15.70
C PHE A 34 -1.98 -18.24 17.22
N ASN A 35 -1.93 -17.10 17.92
CA ASN A 35 -1.98 -17.07 19.38
C ASN A 35 -3.31 -17.63 19.90
N THR A 36 -4.45 -17.20 19.35
CA THR A 36 -5.76 -17.74 19.74
C THR A 36 -5.88 -19.22 19.44
N THR A 37 -5.37 -19.69 18.29
CA THR A 37 -5.38 -21.12 17.94
C THR A 37 -4.49 -21.92 18.89
N ALA A 38 -3.34 -21.38 19.29
CA ALA A 38 -2.44 -22.04 20.23
C ALA A 38 -3.04 -22.13 21.65
N GLU A 39 -3.82 -21.13 22.07
CA GLU A 39 -4.49 -21.11 23.38
C GLU A 39 -5.73 -22.01 23.44
N THR A 40 -6.52 -22.05 22.37
CA THR A 40 -7.83 -22.73 22.36
C THR A 40 -7.81 -24.11 21.71
N GLY A 41 -6.82 -24.40 20.86
CA GLY A 41 -6.78 -25.60 20.04
C GLY A 41 -7.80 -25.62 18.89
N GLU A 42 -8.63 -24.58 18.73
CA GLU A 42 -9.66 -24.51 17.71
C GLU A 42 -9.16 -23.85 16.42
N ALA A 43 -8.77 -24.68 15.45
CA ALA A 43 -8.34 -24.21 14.13
C ALA A 43 -9.50 -23.82 13.18
N ALA A 44 -10.76 -23.92 13.63
CA ALA A 44 -11.93 -23.75 12.78
C ALA A 44 -12.00 -22.37 12.09
N ASN A 45 -11.51 -21.33 12.76
CA ASN A 45 -11.53 -19.95 12.24
C ASN A 45 -10.21 -19.54 11.55
N LEU A 46 -9.20 -20.43 11.51
CA LEU A 46 -7.88 -20.11 11.02
C LEU A 46 -7.89 -19.79 9.52
N ALA A 47 -8.61 -20.60 8.74
CA ALA A 47 -8.72 -20.40 7.29
C ALA A 47 -9.42 -19.08 6.93
N GLU A 48 -10.52 -18.74 7.62
CA GLU A 48 -11.23 -17.48 7.40
C GLU A 48 -10.37 -16.27 7.80
N GLY A 49 -9.68 -16.37 8.93
CA GLY A 49 -8.78 -15.33 9.40
C GLY A 49 -7.61 -15.07 8.46
N ILE A 50 -6.98 -16.14 7.96
CA ILE A 50 -5.92 -16.04 6.93
C ILE A 50 -6.47 -15.42 5.65
N SER A 51 -7.70 -15.75 5.25
CA SER A 51 -8.30 -15.15 4.06
C SER A 51 -8.53 -13.65 4.23
N LYS A 52 -8.99 -13.21 5.41
CA LYS A 52 -9.18 -11.78 5.72
C LYS A 52 -7.87 -11.02 5.75
N SER A 53 -6.82 -11.61 6.32
CA SER A 53 -5.51 -10.99 6.37
C SER A 53 -4.91 -10.84 4.96
N LEU A 54 -5.03 -11.87 4.11
CA LEU A 54 -4.60 -11.78 2.72
C LEU A 54 -5.36 -10.70 1.93
N LEU A 55 -6.66 -10.51 2.19
CA LEU A 55 -7.43 -9.42 1.57
C LEU A 55 -6.86 -8.03 1.95
N SER A 56 -6.44 -7.85 3.20
CA SER A 56 -5.77 -6.61 3.65
C SER A 56 -4.50 -6.31 2.85
N THR A 57 -3.67 -7.33 2.61
CA THR A 57 -2.49 -7.21 1.72
C THR A 57 -2.88 -6.86 0.28
N VAL A 58 -3.91 -7.50 -0.29
CA VAL A 58 -4.36 -7.23 -1.66
C VAL A 58 -4.83 -5.78 -1.82
N VAL A 59 -5.57 -5.26 -0.85
CA VAL A 59 -5.99 -3.85 -0.82
C VAL A 59 -4.78 -2.93 -0.73
N GLY A 60 -3.83 -3.24 0.17
CA GLY A 60 -2.58 -2.48 0.30
C GLY A 60 -1.78 -2.43 -0.99
N LEU A 61 -1.59 -3.57 -1.66
CA LEU A 61 -0.90 -3.64 -2.96
C LEU A 61 -1.63 -2.86 -4.05
N SER A 62 -2.95 -2.96 -4.11
CA SER A 62 -3.76 -2.21 -5.08
C SER A 62 -3.56 -0.70 -4.90
N MET A 63 -3.60 -0.20 -3.66
CA MET A 63 -3.34 1.20 -3.36
C MET A 63 -1.89 1.62 -3.64
N ALA A 64 -0.93 0.73 -3.44
CA ALA A 64 0.47 0.97 -3.80
C ALA A 64 0.65 1.14 -5.32
N THR A 65 -0.08 0.38 -6.15
CA THR A 65 -0.03 0.56 -7.61
C THR A 65 -0.60 1.90 -8.06
N VAL A 66 -1.67 2.39 -7.43
CA VAL A 66 -2.19 3.75 -7.65
C VAL A 66 -1.13 4.79 -7.28
N GLY A 67 -0.48 4.61 -6.11
CA GLY A 67 0.62 5.47 -5.69
C GLY A 67 1.79 5.49 -6.68
N LEU A 68 2.17 4.34 -7.25
CA LEU A 68 3.18 4.23 -8.31
C LEU A 68 2.78 5.01 -9.56
N GLY A 69 1.51 4.96 -9.97
CA GLY A 69 1.00 5.75 -11.09
C GLY A 69 1.12 7.25 -10.85
N LEU A 70 0.84 7.72 -9.63
CA LEU A 70 0.99 9.13 -9.25
C LEU A 70 2.46 9.58 -9.20
N VAL A 71 3.37 8.73 -8.71
CA VAL A 71 4.81 9.00 -8.75
C VAL A 71 5.29 9.08 -10.20
N GLY A 72 5.00 8.06 -11.02
CA GLY A 72 5.40 8.01 -12.42
C GLY A 72 4.86 9.19 -13.22
N GLY A 73 3.55 9.46 -13.13
CA GLY A 73 2.92 10.60 -13.80
C GLY A 73 3.43 11.96 -13.30
N GLY A 74 3.65 12.10 -11.99
CA GLY A 74 4.22 13.31 -11.38
C GLY A 74 5.65 13.59 -11.86
N LEU A 75 6.49 12.55 -11.96
CA LEU A 75 7.83 12.65 -12.50
C LEU A 75 7.82 12.99 -13.99
N ILE A 76 7.02 12.30 -14.81
CA ILE A 76 6.90 12.59 -16.24
C ILE A 76 6.51 14.06 -16.45
N ALA A 77 5.49 14.56 -15.75
CA ALA A 77 5.06 15.96 -15.83
C ALA A 77 6.13 16.97 -15.36
N LEU A 78 6.99 16.59 -14.42
CA LEU A 78 8.14 17.41 -14.00
C LEU A 78 9.19 17.53 -15.11
N PHE A 79 9.45 16.44 -15.84
CA PHE A 79 10.47 16.40 -16.89
C PHE A 79 9.96 16.94 -18.24
N THR A 80 8.72 16.66 -18.64
CA THR A 80 8.13 17.19 -19.89
C THR A 80 7.78 18.68 -19.78
N GLY A 81 7.27 19.12 -18.63
CA GLY A 81 7.02 20.55 -18.33
C GLY A 81 8.29 21.38 -18.09
N LYS A 82 9.47 20.76 -18.16
CA LYS A 82 10.77 21.45 -18.19
C LYS A 82 11.25 21.77 -19.61
N GLY A 83 10.61 21.21 -20.64
CA GLY A 83 10.94 21.47 -22.05
C GLY A 83 10.10 22.56 -22.72
N SER A 84 9.14 23.17 -22.01
CA SER A 84 8.18 24.14 -22.59
C SER A 84 8.29 25.55 -22.00
N ILE A 85 9.42 25.90 -21.40
CA ILE A 85 9.71 27.27 -20.97
C ILE A 85 11.17 27.56 -21.35
N ASP A 86 11.35 27.97 -22.60
CA ASP A 86 12.15 29.13 -23.00
C ASP A 86 11.84 29.40 -24.48
N GLU A 87 10.67 29.98 -24.74
CA GLU A 87 10.40 30.92 -25.85
C GLU A 87 9.52 32.05 -25.30
#